data_AF-A0A7X6NUP9-F1
#
_entry.id   AF-A0A7X6NUP9-F1
#
_cell.length_a   1.000
_cell.length_b   1.000
_cell.length_c   1.000
_cell.angle_alpha   90.00
_cell.angle_beta   90.00
_cell.angle_gamma   90.00
#
_symmetry.space_group_name_H-M   'P 1'
#
loop_
_entity.id
_entity.type
_entity.pdbx_description
1 polymer ?
#
loop_
_entity_poly.entity_id
_entity_poly.type
_entity_poly.pdbx_seq_one_letter_code
_entity_poly.pdbx_strand_id
1 'polypeptide(L)'
;MSPSRLSLPPWDRRALLDRDVEDRDPESVQRAWAEDTARLLRVDYESRFTLDPFGIPTTGELPDDVAFLGRVGGVAWFAQRVDRIEGGATIRDFRLNDLQYQTVSAGLAVLNWHQNTRFCPRCGGQLRYTRGGFVAACVICGREHFPRTDPAIIVAVLDQSDRLFLAHQSVWAKNRVSILAG
;
A
#
# COMPACT_ATOMS: atom_id res chain seq x y z
N MET A 1 -8.43 34.59 -10.62
CA MET A 1 -7.24 34.15 -9.88
C MET A 1 -6.36 33.37 -10.84
N SER A 2 -5.18 33.90 -11.18
CA SER A 2 -4.21 33.14 -11.98
C SER A 2 -3.74 31.94 -11.15
N PRO A 3 -3.74 30.70 -11.68
CA PRO A 3 -3.23 29.55 -10.96
C PRO A 3 -1.70 29.63 -10.96
N SER A 4 -1.14 30.56 -10.19
CA SER A 4 0.20 30.38 -9.64
C SER A 4 0.18 29.02 -8.95
N ARG A 5 0.96 28.06 -9.47
CA ARG A 5 1.09 26.69 -8.92
C ARG A 5 1.01 26.77 -7.41
N LEU A 6 -0.07 26.21 -6.83
CA LEU A 6 -0.14 26.00 -5.40
C LEU A 6 1.06 25.12 -5.05
N SER A 7 2.07 25.72 -4.42
CA SER A 7 3.14 24.99 -3.77
C SER A 7 2.47 24.31 -2.59
N LEU A 8 2.27 23.00 -2.71
CA LEU A 8 1.57 22.19 -1.71
C LEU A 8 2.55 21.18 -1.08
N PRO A 9 3.72 21.57 -0.56
CA PRO A 9 4.56 20.61 0.13
C PRO A 9 3.79 20.02 1.33
N PRO A 10 3.81 18.70 1.52
CA PRO A 10 4.64 17.70 0.82
C PRO A 10 3.98 17.04 -0.41
N TRP A 11 2.74 17.39 -0.78
CA TRP A 11 1.94 16.79 -1.85
C TRP A 11 2.55 16.92 -3.25
N ASP A 12 3.47 17.86 -3.45
CA ASP A 12 4.21 18.07 -4.70
C ASP A 12 5.58 17.39 -4.74
N ARG A 13 5.98 16.67 -3.68
CA ARG A 13 7.24 15.90 -3.65
C ARG A 13 7.10 14.59 -4.41
N ARG A 14 8.17 14.21 -5.12
CA ARG A 14 8.27 12.87 -5.72
C ARG A 14 8.27 11.82 -4.60
N ALA A 15 7.52 10.73 -4.81
CA ALA A 15 7.54 9.59 -3.92
C ALA A 15 8.97 9.03 -3.77
N LEU A 16 9.32 8.58 -2.56
CA LEU A 16 10.57 7.86 -2.30
C LEU A 16 10.53 6.45 -2.88
N LEU A 17 9.35 5.84 -2.89
CA LEU A 17 9.10 4.55 -3.52
C LEU A 17 8.97 4.74 -5.03
N ASP A 18 10.03 4.39 -5.76
CA ASP A 18 9.93 4.11 -7.18
C ASP A 18 9.18 2.80 -7.36
N ARG A 19 8.19 2.79 -8.24
CA ARG A 19 7.36 1.61 -8.47
C ARG A 19 7.97 0.65 -9.50
N ASP A 20 9.11 0.98 -10.10
CA ASP A 20 9.80 0.14 -11.09
C ASP A 20 8.81 -0.38 -12.15
N VAL A 21 8.05 0.52 -12.79
CA VAL A 21 6.91 0.14 -13.65
C VAL A 21 7.33 -0.76 -14.81
N GLU A 22 8.54 -0.54 -15.34
CA GLU A 22 9.08 -1.30 -16.47
C GLU A 22 9.63 -2.68 -16.05
N ASP A 23 10.20 -2.79 -14.84
CA ASP A 23 10.95 -3.97 -14.37
C ASP A 23 10.10 -4.91 -13.49
N ARG A 24 8.87 -5.19 -13.94
CA ARG A 24 7.90 -6.04 -13.22
C ARG A 24 7.66 -7.39 -13.85
N ASP A 25 8.34 -7.74 -14.94
CA ASP A 25 8.29 -9.09 -15.48
C ASP A 25 8.87 -10.13 -14.49
N PRO A 26 8.52 -11.42 -14.61
CA PRO A 26 8.96 -12.44 -13.66
C PRO A 26 10.48 -12.53 -13.45
N GLU A 27 11.28 -12.34 -14.50
CA GLU A 27 12.74 -12.44 -14.38
C GLU A 27 13.30 -11.24 -13.62
N SER A 28 12.81 -10.03 -13.90
CA SER A 28 13.22 -8.83 -13.18
C SER A 28 12.85 -8.89 -11.70
N VAL A 29 11.65 -9.37 -11.37
CA VAL A 29 11.22 -9.56 -9.98
C VAL A 29 12.07 -10.62 -9.27
N GLN A 30 12.39 -11.73 -9.94
CA GLN A 30 13.28 -12.77 -9.40
C GLN A 30 14.69 -12.22 -9.14
N ARG A 31 15.25 -11.42 -10.07
CA ARG A 31 16.54 -10.75 -9.88
C ARG A 31 16.52 -9.82 -8.68
N ALA A 32 15.48 -8.99 -8.56
CA ALA A 32 15.32 -8.07 -7.44
C ALA A 32 15.20 -8.79 -6.08
N TRP A 33 14.53 -9.96 -6.04
CA TRP A 33 14.42 -10.78 -4.82
C TRP A 33 15.78 -11.32 -4.36
N ALA A 34 16.65 -11.68 -5.31
CA ALA A 34 17.95 -12.27 -5.05
C ALA A 34 19.03 -11.25 -4.66
N GLU A 35 18.74 -9.95 -4.64
CA GLU A 35 19.69 -8.93 -4.19
C GLU A 35 19.90 -9.02 -2.67
N ASP A 36 21.16 -8.98 -2.20
CA ASP A 36 21.51 -9.01 -0.77
C ASP A 36 20.86 -7.85 0.03
N THR A 37 20.56 -6.76 -0.65
CA THR A 37 19.92 -5.58 -0.07
C THR A 37 18.40 -5.68 -0.02
N ALA A 38 17.78 -6.62 -0.71
CA ALA A 38 16.32 -6.71 -0.79
C ALA A 38 15.68 -6.92 0.59
N ARG A 39 14.49 -6.34 0.75
CA ARG A 39 13.75 -6.33 2.02
C ARG A 39 12.34 -6.85 1.82
N LEU A 40 11.89 -7.66 2.77
CA LEU A 40 10.55 -8.19 2.87
C LEU A 40 9.82 -7.53 4.05
N LEU A 41 8.76 -6.81 3.73
CA LEU A 41 7.77 -6.33 4.68
C LEU A 41 6.72 -7.42 4.92
N ARG A 42 6.62 -7.91 6.16
CA ARG A 42 5.51 -8.79 6.56
C ARG A 42 4.39 -7.97 7.17
N VAL A 43 3.17 -8.29 6.80
CA VAL A 43 1.96 -7.64 7.32
C VAL A 43 0.93 -8.71 7.66
N ASP A 44 0.31 -8.66 8.84
CA ASP A 44 -0.74 -9.61 9.21
C ASP A 44 -2.15 -9.17 8.81
N TYR A 45 -3.14 -10.04 9.00
CA TYR A 45 -4.54 -9.77 8.67
C TYR A 45 -5.17 -8.64 9.52
N GLU A 46 -4.56 -8.25 10.63
CA GLU A 46 -4.95 -7.07 11.42
C GLU A 46 -4.25 -5.78 10.95
N SER A 47 -3.55 -5.83 9.81
CA SER A 47 -2.74 -4.73 9.27
C SER A 47 -1.55 -4.34 10.16
N ARG A 48 -1.08 -5.25 11.01
CA ARG A 48 0.11 -5.03 11.83
C ARG A 48 1.37 -5.36 11.05
N PHE A 49 2.45 -4.67 11.39
CA PHE A 49 3.80 -4.89 10.86
C PHE A 49 4.86 -4.61 11.94
N THR A 50 6.07 -5.12 11.76
CA THR A 50 7.19 -4.88 12.68
C THR A 50 7.88 -3.56 12.37
N LEU A 51 8.06 -2.70 13.38
CA LEU A 51 8.74 -1.40 13.24
C LEU A 51 10.26 -1.49 13.43
N ASP A 52 10.72 -2.42 14.26
CA ASP A 52 12.15 -2.62 14.53
C ASP A 52 12.44 -4.10 14.81
N PRO A 53 13.25 -4.78 13.98
CA PRO A 53 13.81 -4.29 12.72
C PRO A 53 12.71 -4.07 11.65
N PHE A 54 12.81 -2.99 10.87
CA PHE A 54 11.87 -2.70 9.78
C PHE A 54 12.30 -3.36 8.47
N GLY A 55 11.50 -4.33 8.01
CA GLY A 55 11.81 -5.12 6.81
C GLY A 55 12.95 -6.10 7.06
N ILE A 56 12.69 -7.39 6.86
CA ILE A 56 13.70 -8.43 7.00
C ILE A 56 14.39 -8.69 5.65
N PRO A 57 15.65 -9.16 5.60
CA PRO A 57 16.26 -9.59 4.35
C PRO A 57 15.42 -10.68 3.67
N THR A 58 15.35 -10.64 2.34
CA THR A 58 14.82 -11.77 1.56
C THR A 58 15.78 -12.95 1.66
N THR A 59 15.26 -14.18 1.65
CA THR A 59 16.05 -15.40 1.70
C THR A 59 15.40 -16.49 0.87
N GLY A 60 16.22 -17.39 0.30
CA GLY A 60 15.74 -18.54 -0.47
C GLY A 60 15.06 -18.16 -1.78
N GLU A 61 14.21 -19.08 -2.27
CA GLU A 61 13.43 -18.88 -3.49
C GLU A 61 12.27 -17.89 -3.27
N LEU A 62 11.91 -17.17 -4.34
CA LEU A 62 10.80 -16.22 -4.31
C LEU A 62 9.47 -16.97 -4.14
N PRO A 63 8.70 -16.73 -3.07
CA PRO A 63 7.39 -17.35 -2.90
C PRO A 63 6.34 -16.76 -3.85
N ASP A 64 5.35 -17.58 -4.22
CA ASP A 64 4.23 -17.18 -5.10
C ASP A 64 3.29 -16.12 -4.49
N ASP A 65 3.28 -15.99 -3.16
CA ASP A 65 2.37 -15.12 -2.39
C ASP A 65 3.01 -13.78 -1.97
N VAL A 66 4.07 -13.38 -2.67
CA VAL A 66 4.80 -12.13 -2.43
C VAL A 66 4.49 -11.09 -3.50
N ALA A 67 4.28 -9.84 -3.08
CA ALA A 67 4.16 -8.68 -3.95
C ALA A 67 5.48 -7.89 -3.99
N PHE A 68 5.95 -7.53 -5.18
CA PHE A 68 7.06 -6.59 -5.37
C PHE A 68 6.54 -5.15 -5.37
N LEU A 69 6.94 -4.36 -4.38
CA LEU A 69 6.47 -2.98 -4.20
C LEU A 69 7.20 -2.00 -5.10
N GLY A 70 8.47 -2.28 -5.42
CA GLY A 70 9.38 -1.39 -6.13
C GLY A 70 10.64 -1.15 -5.31
N ARG A 71 11.26 0.03 -5.48
CA ARG A 71 12.54 0.37 -4.85
C ARG A 71 12.49 1.66 -4.06
N VAL A 72 13.24 1.71 -2.96
CA VAL A 72 13.54 2.95 -2.23
C VAL A 72 15.04 3.08 -2.12
N GLY A 73 15.61 4.13 -2.72
CA GLY A 73 17.07 4.33 -2.73
C GLY A 73 17.83 3.14 -3.35
N GLY A 74 17.26 2.49 -4.37
CA GLY A 74 17.82 1.30 -5.03
C GLY A 74 17.52 -0.03 -4.35
N VAL A 75 17.07 -0.04 -3.08
CA VAL A 75 16.73 -1.26 -2.35
C VAL A 75 15.37 -1.79 -2.79
N ALA A 76 15.32 -3.04 -3.25
CA ALA A 76 14.07 -3.73 -3.59
C ALA A 76 13.22 -4.03 -2.34
N TRP A 77 11.94 -3.68 -2.38
CA TRP A 77 10.97 -3.94 -1.31
C TRP A 77 9.87 -4.87 -1.78
N PHE A 78 9.60 -5.88 -0.95
CA PHE A 78 8.57 -6.89 -1.13
C PHE A 78 7.57 -6.85 0.03
N ALA A 79 6.37 -7.35 -0.18
CA ALA A 79 5.36 -7.51 0.85
C ALA A 79 4.77 -8.92 0.85
N GLN A 80 4.57 -9.50 2.04
CA GLN A 80 3.93 -10.79 2.23
C GLN A 80 2.89 -10.73 3.35
N ARG A 81 1.74 -11.35 3.11
CA ARG A 81 0.73 -11.56 4.14
C ARG A 81 1.16 -12.71 5.05
N VAL A 82 1.10 -12.50 6.37
CA VAL A 82 1.31 -13.57 7.37
C VAL A 82 0.11 -13.67 8.30
N ASP A 83 0.00 -14.76 9.06
CA ASP A 83 -1.15 -14.97 9.94
C ASP A 83 -1.22 -13.98 11.09
N ARG A 84 -0.08 -13.76 11.77
CA ARG A 84 -0.01 -12.91 12.97
C ARG A 84 1.39 -12.35 13.17
N ILE A 85 1.47 -11.10 13.62
CA ILE A 85 2.70 -10.46 14.09
C ILE A 85 2.52 -10.07 15.57
N GLU A 86 3.27 -10.74 16.45
CA GLU A 86 3.30 -10.38 17.87
C GLU A 86 4.02 -9.04 18.07
N GLY A 87 3.44 -8.17 18.90
CA GLY A 87 3.99 -6.83 19.13
C GLY A 87 3.97 -5.90 17.91
N GLY A 88 3.26 -6.27 16.84
CA GLY A 88 3.19 -5.47 15.62
C GLY A 88 2.41 -4.16 15.80
N ALA A 89 2.79 -3.17 15.01
CA ALA A 89 2.21 -1.84 14.97
C ALA A 89 1.27 -1.68 13.77
N THR A 90 0.24 -0.83 13.89
CA THR A 90 -0.53 -0.37 12.73
C THR A 90 -0.12 1.05 12.31
N ILE A 91 -0.49 1.45 11.09
CA ILE A 91 -0.28 2.82 10.59
C ILE A 91 -1.01 3.90 11.41
N ARG A 92 -1.96 3.49 12.29
CA ARG A 92 -2.72 4.39 13.14
C ARG A 92 -2.07 4.61 14.51
N ASP A 93 -1.17 3.72 14.91
CA ASP A 93 -0.61 3.70 16.27
C ASP A 93 0.66 4.54 16.40
N PHE A 94 1.42 4.68 15.31
CA PHE A 94 2.74 5.32 15.32
C PHE A 94 2.93 6.33 14.20
N ARG A 95 3.77 7.33 14.47
CA ARG A 95 4.28 8.24 13.43
C ARG A 95 5.38 7.53 12.65
N LEU A 96 5.10 7.22 11.40
CA LEU A 96 6.03 6.58 10.49
C LEU A 96 6.95 7.61 9.82
N ASN A 97 8.18 7.20 9.51
CA ASN A 97 9.03 7.94 8.58
C ASN A 97 8.58 7.72 7.13
N ASP A 98 9.10 8.50 6.19
CA ASP A 98 8.65 8.45 4.79
C ASP A 98 8.85 7.09 4.12
N LEU A 99 9.95 6.39 4.42
CA LEU A 99 10.21 5.03 3.93
C LEU A 99 9.13 4.06 4.43
N GLN A 100 8.93 4.02 5.76
CA GLN A 100 7.93 3.16 6.40
C GLN A 100 6.52 3.46 5.89
N TYR A 101 6.16 4.74 5.82
CA TYR A 101 4.84 5.16 5.37
C TYR A 101 4.56 4.68 3.94
N GLN A 102 5.49 4.91 3.01
CA GLN A 102 5.27 4.58 1.61
C GLN A 102 5.27 3.07 1.33
N THR A 103 6.19 2.31 1.93
CA THR A 103 6.26 0.85 1.74
C THR A 103 5.12 0.13 2.44
N VAL A 104 4.77 0.51 3.69
CA VAL A 104 3.65 -0.09 4.41
C VAL A 104 2.32 0.22 3.73
N SER A 105 2.10 1.47 3.29
CA SER A 105 0.87 1.83 2.59
C SER A 105 0.71 1.06 1.28
N ALA A 106 1.79 0.95 0.49
CA ALA A 106 1.78 0.16 -0.74
C ALA A 106 1.55 -1.34 -0.48
N GLY A 107 2.24 -1.90 0.52
CA GLY A 107 2.11 -3.30 0.94
C GLY A 107 0.70 -3.62 1.43
N LEU A 108 0.13 -2.80 2.30
CA LEU A 108 -1.25 -2.95 2.76
C LEU A 108 -2.24 -2.91 1.60
N ALA A 109 -2.10 -1.93 0.69
CA ALA A 109 -3.01 -1.79 -0.44
C ALA A 109 -3.00 -3.03 -1.34
N VAL A 110 -1.81 -3.52 -1.74
CA VAL A 110 -1.71 -4.68 -2.63
C VAL A 110 -2.12 -5.99 -1.95
N LEU A 111 -1.73 -6.20 -0.69
CA LEU A 111 -2.10 -7.42 0.05
C LEU A 111 -3.60 -7.46 0.39
N ASN A 112 -4.22 -6.32 0.69
CA ASN A 112 -5.68 -6.25 0.87
C ASN A 112 -6.41 -6.51 -0.45
N TRP A 113 -5.87 -6.04 -1.57
CA TRP A 113 -6.42 -6.38 -2.88
C TRP A 113 -6.29 -7.88 -3.17
N HIS A 114 -5.14 -8.49 -2.86
CA HIS A 114 -4.92 -9.94 -3.04
C HIS A 114 -5.92 -10.78 -2.24
N GLN A 115 -6.16 -10.41 -0.99
CA GLN A 115 -7.10 -11.10 -0.11
C GLN A 115 -8.53 -11.07 -0.66
N ASN A 116 -8.94 -9.94 -1.23
CA ASN A 116 -10.31 -9.72 -1.69
C ASN A 116 -10.55 -10.09 -3.16
N THR A 117 -9.49 -10.36 -3.93
CA THR A 117 -9.55 -10.55 -5.39
C THR A 117 -8.93 -11.88 -5.81
N ARG A 118 -9.46 -13.00 -5.28
CA ARG A 118 -8.93 -14.35 -5.56
C ARG A 118 -9.55 -15.05 -6.78
N PHE A 119 -10.73 -14.60 -7.20
CA PHE A 119 -11.49 -15.18 -8.31
C PHE A 119 -11.95 -14.11 -9.29
N CYS A 120 -12.05 -14.48 -10.55
CA CYS A 120 -12.47 -13.59 -11.62
C CYS A 120 -13.96 -13.21 -11.44
N PRO A 121 -14.31 -11.93 -11.27
CA PRO A 121 -15.71 -11.51 -11.14
C PRO A 121 -16.55 -11.76 -12.40
N ARG A 122 -15.92 -12.04 -13.55
CA ARG A 122 -16.63 -12.33 -14.81
C ARG A 122 -17.03 -13.81 -14.94
N CYS A 123 -16.15 -14.74 -14.57
CA CYS A 123 -16.35 -16.17 -14.85
C CYS A 123 -16.09 -17.11 -13.65
N GLY A 124 -15.71 -16.59 -12.49
CA GLY A 124 -15.43 -17.38 -11.28
C GLY A 124 -14.09 -18.13 -11.27
N GLY A 125 -13.31 -18.11 -12.37
CA GLY A 125 -12.02 -18.79 -12.44
C GLY A 125 -10.98 -18.18 -11.48
N GLN A 126 -10.06 -19.02 -10.98
CA GLN A 126 -8.98 -18.58 -10.11
C GLN A 126 -8.09 -17.53 -10.79
N LEU A 127 -7.60 -16.59 -10.00
CA LEU A 127 -6.66 -15.56 -10.45
C LEU A 127 -5.24 -15.94 -10.08
N ARG A 128 -4.31 -15.74 -11.02
CA ARG A 128 -2.87 -15.84 -10.79
C ARG A 128 -2.26 -14.45 -10.82
N TYR A 129 -1.54 -14.07 -9.77
CA TYR A 129 -0.85 -12.79 -9.71
C TYR A 129 0.40 -12.80 -10.57
N THR A 130 0.64 -11.69 -11.25
CA THR A 130 1.75 -11.44 -12.17
C THR A 130 2.19 -9.98 -12.01
N ARG A 131 3.22 -9.55 -12.76
CA ARG A 131 3.70 -8.16 -12.77
C ARG A 131 4.08 -7.66 -11.36
N GLY A 132 4.82 -8.48 -10.62
CA GLY A 132 5.19 -8.21 -9.22
C GLY A 132 4.00 -8.17 -8.26
N GLY A 133 2.89 -8.83 -8.60
CA GLY A 133 1.68 -8.85 -7.78
C GLY A 133 0.70 -7.71 -8.02
N PHE A 134 0.90 -6.86 -9.05
CA PHE A 134 0.02 -5.73 -9.36
C PHE A 134 -0.94 -6.01 -10.54
N VAL A 135 -0.91 -7.22 -11.09
CA VAL A 135 -1.86 -7.70 -12.09
C VAL A 135 -2.30 -9.11 -11.73
N ALA A 136 -3.58 -9.40 -11.84
CA ALA A 136 -4.16 -10.72 -11.65
C ALA A 136 -4.78 -11.20 -12.95
N ALA A 137 -4.25 -12.27 -13.54
CA ALA A 137 -4.76 -12.85 -14.77
C ALA A 137 -5.65 -14.07 -14.44
N CYS A 138 -6.85 -14.11 -15.02
CA CYS A 138 -7.74 -15.26 -14.89
C CYS A 138 -7.23 -16.44 -15.71
N VAL A 139 -7.07 -17.60 -15.05
CA VAL A 139 -6.57 -18.82 -15.70
C VAL A 139 -7.54 -19.44 -16.70
N ILE A 140 -8.82 -19.04 -16.67
CA ILE A 140 -9.87 -19.56 -17.56
C ILE A 140 -10.09 -18.65 -18.77
N CYS A 141 -10.33 -17.35 -18.54
CA CYS A 141 -10.71 -16.43 -19.61
C CYS A 141 -9.62 -15.41 -20.00
N GLY A 142 -8.44 -15.47 -19.38
CA GLY A 142 -7.30 -14.61 -19.67
C GLY A 142 -7.47 -13.14 -19.28
N ARG A 143 -8.62 -12.74 -18.71
CA ARG A 143 -8.87 -11.34 -18.33
C ARG A 143 -7.94 -10.93 -17.20
N GLU A 144 -7.38 -9.73 -17.35
CA GLU A 144 -6.58 -9.09 -16.32
C GLU A 144 -7.45 -8.24 -15.37
N HIS A 145 -7.02 -8.22 -14.12
CA HIS A 145 -7.57 -7.43 -13.04
C HIS A 145 -6.44 -6.65 -12.37
N PHE A 146 -6.74 -5.43 -11.95
CA PHE A 146 -5.77 -4.50 -11.38
C PHE A 146 -6.21 -4.08 -9.96
N PRO A 147 -5.26 -3.68 -9.09
CA PRO A 147 -5.56 -3.13 -7.78
C PRO A 147 -6.59 -2.03 -7.85
N ARG A 148 -7.58 -2.11 -6.96
CA ARG A 148 -8.60 -1.08 -6.80
C ARG A 148 -8.03 0.11 -6.04
N THR A 149 -8.31 1.31 -6.51
CA THR A 149 -8.12 2.55 -5.77
C THR A 149 -9.50 3.13 -5.46
N ASP A 150 -9.79 3.37 -4.19
CA ASP A 150 -11.03 4.00 -3.74
C ASP A 150 -10.75 5.49 -3.48
N PRO A 151 -11.06 6.40 -4.43
CA PRO A 151 -10.87 7.82 -4.21
C PRO A 151 -11.81 8.30 -3.10
N ALA A 152 -11.26 9.07 -2.17
CA ALA A 152 -12.01 9.72 -1.09
C ALA A 152 -11.64 11.19 -1.02
N ILE A 153 -12.58 12.02 -0.61
CA ILE A 153 -12.33 13.44 -0.35
C ILE A 153 -12.19 13.68 1.15
N ILE A 154 -11.45 14.73 1.49
CA ILE A 154 -11.41 15.32 2.82
C ILE A 154 -11.58 16.84 2.67
N VAL A 155 -12.58 17.42 3.32
CA VAL A 155 -13.02 18.79 3.06
C VAL A 155 -13.22 19.60 4.34
N ALA A 156 -12.58 20.77 4.38
CA ALA A 156 -12.85 21.80 5.36
C ALA A 156 -14.03 22.66 4.88
N VAL A 157 -15.10 22.71 5.68
CA VAL A 157 -16.27 23.55 5.40
C VAL A 157 -16.25 24.74 6.33
N LEU A 158 -16.28 25.94 5.75
CA LEU A 158 -16.27 27.21 6.47
C LEU A 158 -17.64 27.89 6.36
N ASP A 159 -18.06 28.58 7.42
CA ASP A 159 -19.21 29.48 7.36
C ASP A 159 -18.80 30.92 6.96
N GLN A 160 -19.76 31.85 6.95
CA GLN A 160 -19.54 33.26 6.57
C GLN A 160 -18.61 34.03 7.52
N SER A 161 -18.25 33.44 8.66
CA SER A 161 -17.37 34.01 9.67
C SER A 161 -16.06 33.22 9.79
N ASP A 162 -15.70 32.45 8.75
CA ASP A 162 -14.49 31.62 8.66
C ASP A 162 -14.36 30.56 9.78
N ARG A 163 -15.49 30.13 10.36
CA ARG A 163 -15.49 29.07 11.39
C ARG A 163 -15.55 27.70 10.73
N LEU A 164 -14.81 26.74 11.28
CA LEU A 164 -14.71 25.38 10.75
C LEU A 164 -15.84 24.48 11.24
N PHE A 165 -16.56 23.84 10.31
CA PHE A 165 -17.50 22.78 10.64
C PHE A 165 -16.75 21.49 10.96
N LEU A 166 -16.99 20.96 12.15
CA LEU A 166 -16.36 19.76 12.66
C LEU A 166 -17.42 18.71 12.99
N ALA A 167 -17.14 17.46 12.62
CA ALA A 167 -18.00 16.32 12.90
C ALA A 167 -17.33 15.33 13.86
N HIS A 168 -18.15 14.57 14.56
CA HIS A 168 -17.75 13.47 15.44
C HIS A 168 -18.37 12.18 14.93
N GLN A 169 -17.54 11.15 14.69
CA GLN A 169 -18.06 9.82 14.39
C GLN A 169 -18.35 9.05 15.68
N SER A 170 -19.47 8.34 15.73
CA SER A 170 -19.99 7.68 16.94
C SER A 170 -19.03 6.69 17.61
N VAL A 171 -18.10 6.10 16.86
CA VAL A 171 -17.11 5.14 17.38
C VAL A 171 -15.86 5.81 17.95
N TRP A 172 -15.72 7.14 17.84
CA TRP A 172 -14.53 7.85 18.31
C TRP A 172 -14.58 8.16 19.79
N ALA A 173 -13.40 8.34 20.39
CA ALA A 173 -13.27 8.81 21.77
C ALA A 173 -14.04 10.14 21.96
N LYS A 174 -14.63 10.30 23.15
CA LYS A 174 -15.39 11.51 23.51
C LYS A 174 -14.58 12.76 23.21
N ASN A 175 -15.22 13.76 22.60
CA ASN A 175 -14.63 15.05 22.18
C ASN A 175 -13.61 14.98 21.02
N ARG A 176 -13.36 13.81 20.40
CA ARG A 176 -12.59 13.75 19.16
C ARG A 176 -13.44 14.25 17.99
N VAL A 177 -12.97 15.26 17.27
CA VAL A 177 -13.65 15.80 16.09
C VAL A 177 -12.68 15.90 14.92
N SER A 178 -13.22 15.92 13.70
CA SER A 178 -12.46 16.07 12.45
C SER A 178 -13.28 16.85 11.43
N ILE A 179 -12.59 17.33 10.40
CA ILE A 179 -13.25 17.75 9.15
C ILE A 179 -13.88 16.54 8.43
N LEU A 180 -14.77 16.83 7.48
CA LEU A 180 -15.57 15.81 6.79
C LEU A 180 -14.72 15.03 5.78
N ALA A 181 -14.98 13.73 5.67
CA ALA A 181 -14.38 12.86 4.66
C ALA A 181 -15.39 11.80 4.19
N GLY A 182 -15.24 11.32 2.94
CA GLY A 182 -16.13 10.33 2.33
C GLY A 182 -15.67 9.89 0.95
#